data_AF-A0AAU7U5P0-F1
#
_entry.id   AF-A0AAU7U5P0-F1
#
_cell.length_a   1.000
_cell.length_b   1.000
_cell.length_c   1.000
_cell.angle_alpha   90.00
_cell.angle_beta   90.00
_cell.angle_gamma   90.00
#
_symmetry.space_group_name_H-M   'P 1'
#
loop_
_entity.id
_entity.type
_entity.pdbx_description
1 polymer ?
#
loop_
_entity_poly.entity_id
_entity_poly.type
_entity_poly.pdbx_seq_one_letter_code
_entity_poly.pdbx_strand_id
1 'polypeptide(L)'
;MDELTERTGAFERCEAPHHVQHNPGLKEGRALAIERRSAMRARPEPRFTLKRVLVDKPLTCMDARTAAGGAERCALSAPCGPA
;
A
#
# COMPACT_ATOMS: atom_id res chain seq x y z
N MET A 1 -0.15 21.23 12.01
CA MET A 1 -0.43 19.79 11.88
C MET A 1 0.64 19.20 10.98
N ASP A 2 1.36 18.18 11.43
CA ASP A 2 2.38 17.49 10.63
C ASP A 2 1.71 16.69 9.49
N GLU A 3 2.31 16.73 8.30
CA GLU A 3 1.91 16.00 7.09
C GLU A 3 1.77 14.48 7.34
N LEU A 4 2.56 13.92 8.26
CA LEU A 4 2.45 12.52 8.67
C LEU A 4 1.13 12.25 9.43
N THR A 5 0.71 13.16 10.30
CA THR A 5 -0.52 13.05 11.10
C THR A 5 -1.78 13.13 10.23
N GLU A 6 -1.82 14.06 9.28
CA GLU A 6 -2.95 14.19 8.34
C GLU A 6 -3.13 12.90 7.50
N ARG A 7 -2.01 12.28 7.12
CA ARG A 7 -2.00 11.11 6.24
C ARG A 7 -2.29 9.80 6.96
N THR A 8 -1.87 9.64 8.22
CA THR A 8 -2.33 8.53 9.07
C THR A 8 -3.85 8.59 9.22
N GLY A 9 -4.40 9.79 9.44
CA GLY A 9 -5.84 10.00 9.45
C GLY A 9 -6.53 9.60 8.13
N ALA A 10 -5.87 9.77 6.98
CA ALA A 10 -6.43 9.31 5.70
C ALA A 10 -6.56 7.78 5.62
N PHE A 11 -5.58 7.03 6.11
CA PHE A 11 -5.68 5.56 6.14
C PHE A 11 -6.74 5.09 7.14
N GLU A 12 -6.87 5.75 8.30
CA GLU A 12 -7.93 5.44 9.27
C GLU A 12 -9.33 5.63 8.68
N ARG A 13 -9.51 6.62 7.81
CA ARG A 13 -10.78 6.89 7.11
C ARG A 13 -11.05 5.93 5.96
N CYS A 14 -10.02 5.54 5.20
CA CYS A 14 -10.20 4.82 3.94
C CYS A 14 -10.06 3.30 4.04
N GLU A 15 -9.32 2.78 5.02
CA GLU A 15 -9.10 1.34 5.16
C GLU A 15 -10.24 0.67 5.93
N ALA A 16 -10.76 -0.46 5.46
CA ALA A 16 -11.78 -1.21 6.21
C ALA A 16 -11.19 -1.77 7.53
N PRO A 17 -11.98 -1.89 8.62
CA PRO A 17 -11.48 -2.47 9.89
C PRO A 17 -10.87 -3.86 9.69
N HIS A 18 -11.53 -4.66 8.85
CA HIS A 18 -11.15 -6.02 8.47
C HIS A 18 -10.37 -6.06 7.14
N HIS A 19 -9.48 -5.07 6.89
CA HIS A 19 -8.67 -5.02 5.68
C HIS A 19 -8.08 -6.40 5.32
N VAL A 20 -8.42 -6.92 4.14
CA VAL A 20 -7.87 -8.15 3.59
C VAL A 20 -6.86 -7.78 2.51
N GLN A 21 -5.71 -8.45 2.48
CA GLN A 21 -4.73 -8.31 1.39
C GLN A 21 -4.54 -9.62 0.65
N HIS A 22 -4.27 -9.54 -0.64
CA HIS A 22 -4.06 -10.72 -1.47
C HIS A 22 -2.70 -11.41 -1.23
N ASN A 23 -1.73 -10.72 -0.62
CA ASN A 23 -0.38 -11.25 -0.41
C ASN A 23 -0.36 -12.29 0.74
N PRO A 24 -0.16 -13.58 0.45
CA PRO A 24 -0.01 -14.60 1.49
C PRO A 24 1.32 -14.35 2.22
N GLY A 25 1.28 -14.29 3.55
CA GLY A 25 2.46 -14.00 4.38
C GLY A 25 2.41 -12.62 5.04
N LEU A 26 1.38 -11.83 4.74
CA LEU A 26 1.16 -10.54 5.34
C LEU A 26 -0.13 -10.59 6.17
N LYS A 27 -0.07 -10.12 7.43
CA LYS A 27 -1.22 -10.14 8.35
C LYS A 27 -2.33 -9.17 7.92
N GLU A 28 -3.58 -9.54 8.17
CA GLU A 28 -4.80 -8.80 7.85
C GLU A 28 -5.17 -7.77 8.94
N GLY A 29 -6.06 -6.84 8.61
CA GLY A 29 -6.62 -5.85 9.52
C GLY A 29 -6.03 -4.45 9.36
N ARG A 30 -6.86 -3.43 9.64
CA ARG A 30 -6.53 -2.01 9.45
C ARG A 30 -5.24 -1.60 10.16
N ALA A 31 -5.11 -1.93 11.44
CA ALA A 31 -3.98 -1.49 12.27
C ALA A 31 -2.64 -1.96 11.67
N LEU A 32 -2.59 -3.21 11.22
CA LEU A 32 -1.40 -3.82 10.61
C LEU A 32 -1.12 -3.25 9.21
N ALA A 33 -2.16 -2.93 8.45
CA ALA A 33 -2.02 -2.24 7.15
C ALA A 33 -1.42 -0.83 7.33
N ILE A 34 -1.92 -0.06 8.32
CA ILE A 34 -1.40 1.28 8.66
C ILE A 34 0.05 1.19 9.10
N GLU A 35 0.37 0.30 10.05
CA GLU A 35 1.73 0.10 10.55
C GLU A 35 2.72 -0.19 9.42
N ARG A 36 2.39 -1.11 8.51
CA ARG A 36 3.26 -1.41 7.37
C ARG A 36 3.45 -0.21 6.46
N ARG A 37 2.40 0.53 6.12
CA ARG A 37 2.49 1.69 5.23
C ARG A 37 3.31 2.82 5.86
N SER A 38 3.20 3.01 7.16
CA SER A 38 4.06 3.92 7.92
C SER A 38 5.53 3.48 7.86
N ALA A 39 5.81 2.19 8.06
CA ALA A 39 7.18 1.64 7.96
C ALA A 39 7.78 1.77 6.56
N MET A 40 6.99 1.58 5.49
CA MET A 40 7.45 1.81 4.11
C MET A 40 7.82 3.27 3.87
N ARG A 41 7.15 4.22 4.53
CA ARG A 41 7.40 5.65 4.36
C ARG A 41 8.62 6.16 5.14
N ALA A 42 8.99 5.50 6.23
CA ALA A 42 10.21 5.83 6.99
C ALA A 42 11.48 5.58 6.17
N ARG A 43 11.39 4.88 5.04
CA ARG A 43 12.51 4.64 4.13
C ARG A 43 12.80 5.89 3.29
N PRO A 44 14.07 6.31 3.16
CA PRO A 44 14.45 7.53 2.43
C PRO A 44 14.05 7.50 0.95
N GLU A 45 13.91 6.31 0.35
CA GLU A 45 13.27 6.04 -0.94
C GLU A 45 12.62 4.63 -0.89
N PRO A 46 11.51 4.33 -1.61
CA PRO A 46 11.04 4.97 -2.83
C PRO A 46 9.73 5.75 -2.67
N ARG A 47 9.66 6.88 -3.38
CA ARG A 47 8.42 7.60 -3.63
C ARG A 47 7.70 6.94 -4.81
N PHE A 48 6.38 6.84 -4.72
CA PHE A 48 5.55 6.43 -5.84
C PHE A 48 4.87 7.67 -6.46
N THR A 49 4.76 7.67 -7.77
CA THR A 49 3.95 8.64 -8.51
C THR A 49 2.72 7.93 -9.04
N LEU A 50 1.54 8.35 -8.56
CA LEU A 50 0.27 7.90 -9.10
C LEU A 50 0.18 8.32 -10.57
N LYS A 51 -0.11 7.38 -11.47
CA LYS A 51 -0.22 7.59 -12.91
C LYS A 51 -1.66 7.56 -13.39
N ARG A 52 -2.48 6.68 -12.80
CA ARG A 52 -3.88 6.53 -13.18
C ARG A 52 -4.71 6.06 -12.00
N VAL A 53 -5.95 6.54 -11.96
CA VAL A 53 -7.01 6.01 -11.12
C VAL A 53 -8.16 5.58 -12.03
N LEU A 54 -8.58 4.33 -11.93
CA LEU A 54 -9.76 3.79 -12.58
C LEU A 54 -10.80 3.48 -11.51
N VAL A 55 -12.03 3.96 -11.69
CA VAL A 55 -13.13 3.76 -10.75
C VAL A 55 -14.25 3.04 -11.47
N ASP A 56 -14.62 1.87 -10.96
CA ASP A 56 -15.77 1.07 -11.40
C ASP A 56 -16.44 0.48 -10.16
N LYS A 57 -17.48 1.15 -9.64
CA LYS A 57 -17.98 0.91 -8.27
C LYS A 57 -18.41 -0.56 -8.09
N PRO A 58 -18.01 -1.23 -7.00
CA PRO A 58 -17.34 -0.71 -5.80
C PRO A 58 -15.80 -0.70 -5.88
N LEU A 59 -15.23 -1.01 -7.04
CA LEU A 59 -13.80 -1.14 -7.25
C LEU A 59 -13.14 0.21 -7.57
N THR A 60 -11.94 0.39 -7.03
CA THR A 60 -10.99 1.41 -7.50
C THR A 60 -9.64 0.75 -7.71
N CYS A 61 -9.01 1.02 -8.85
CA CYS A 61 -7.66 0.58 -9.17
C CYS A 61 -6.75 1.79 -9.34
N MET A 62 -5.56 1.72 -8.76
CA MET A 62 -4.55 2.77 -8.81
C MET A 62 -3.27 2.20 -9.43
N ASP A 63 -2.86 2.78 -10.56
CA ASP A 63 -1.56 2.50 -11.16
C ASP A 63 -0.56 3.55 -10.64
N ALA A 64 0.52 3.09 -10.01
CA ALA A 64 1.56 3.94 -9.48
C ALA A 64 2.94 3.41 -9.88
N ARG A 65 3.82 4.31 -10.29
CA ARG A 65 5.23 3.98 -10.56
C ARG A 65 6.07 4.26 -9.33
N THR A 66 6.91 3.31 -8.95
CA THR A 66 7.99 3.54 -7.98
C THR A 66 9.24 4.06 -8.70
N ALA A 67 10.02 4.90 -8.03
CA ALA A 67 11.36 5.23 -8.52
C ALA A 67 12.19 3.94 -8.70
N ALA A 68 13.01 3.88 -9.76
CA ALA A 68 13.84 2.73 -10.08
C ALA A 68 14.73 2.39 -8.86
N GLY A 69 14.60 1.16 -8.33
CA GLY A 69 15.19 0.72 -7.06
C GLY A 69 14.17 0.22 -6.02
N GLY A 70 12.88 0.52 -6.21
CA GLY A 70 11.79 -0.03 -5.39
C GLY A 70 11.22 -1.38 -5.90
N ALA A 71 11.27 -1.60 -7.22
CA ALA A 71 10.71 -2.80 -7.86
C ALA A 71 11.51 -4.08 -7.54
N GLU A 72 12.83 -3.98 -7.36
CA GLU A 72 13.70 -5.15 -7.09
C GLU A 72 13.43 -5.84 -5.75
N ARG A 73 12.64 -5.22 -4.84
CA ARG A 73 12.31 -5.79 -3.53
C ARG A 73 10.83 -6.10 -3.30
N CYS A 74 9.94 -5.69 -4.22
CA CYS A 74 8.58 -6.24 -4.21
C CYS A 74 8.56 -7.72 -4.64
N ALA A 75 9.62 -8.18 -5.32
CA ALA A 75 9.84 -9.57 -5.69
C ALA A 75 10.17 -10.52 -4.52
N LEU A 76 10.24 -10.03 -3.27
CA LEU A 76 10.39 -10.89 -2.07
C LEU A 76 9.06 -11.45 -1.55
N SER A 77 7.92 -11.01 -2.08
CA SER A 77 6.72 -11.86 -2.08
C SER A 77 6.81 -12.78 -3.29
N ALA A 78 6.78 -14.08 -3.05
CA ALA A 78 6.77 -15.11 -4.10
C ALA A 78 5.88 -14.68 -5.28
N PRO A 79 6.29 -14.96 -6.54
CA PRO A 79 5.45 -14.67 -7.68
C PRO A 79 4.08 -15.30 -7.45
N CYS A 80 3.04 -14.49 -7.49
CA CYS A 80 1.66 -14.96 -7.59
C CYS A 80 1.47 -15.63 -8.96
N GLY A 81 1.95 -16.88 -9.07
CA GLY A 81 1.64 -17.86 -10.12
C GLY A 81 0.71 -18.95 -9.56
N PRO A 82 0.00 -19.68 -10.43
CA PRO A 82 -1.09 -20.56 -10.01
C PRO A 82 -0.56 -21.77 -9.23
N ALA A 83 -1.47 -22.30 -8.41
CA ALA A 83 -1.30 -23.39 -7.43
C ALA A 83 -0.50 -24.61 -7.91
#